data_AF-A0A3Q3G1K0-F1
#
_entry.id   AF-A0A3Q3G1K0-F1
#
_cell.length_a   1.000
_cell.length_b   1.000
_cell.length_c   1.000
_cell.angle_alpha   90.00
_cell.angle_beta   90.00
_cell.angle_gamma   90.00
#
_symmetry.space_group_name_H-M   'P 1'
#
loop_
_entity.id
_entity.type
_entity.pdbx_description
1 polymer ?
#
loop_
_entity_poly.entity_id
_entity_poly.type
_entity_poly.pdbx_seq_one_letter_code
_entity_poly.pdbx_strand_id
1 'polypeptide(L)'
;FYPLQADQCRKLSSSLQSQNPGQPRPVLIQVAQLCREKQHGRAIELLQQFSERHPESASGIKLTMAQLYLVQGHVTKACDVLRSIEEFKHKSGMISALVTMYSHEEDIDSAIDVFKQAIEHYQSEQTGSAAHLALVREAANFKLKYGRKKEAISDLEQLWKRNTNDIHTLAQLISAYSLVDTEKAKSLSKHLPSADTMALNVDVDELENSHGATYVRKKAPKVTGENLPKEAG
;
A
#
# COMPACT_ATOMS: atom_id res chain seq x y z
N PHE A 1 25.18 -27.24 24.07
CA PHE A 1 25.99 -26.00 23.98
C PHE A 1 25.15 -24.70 23.92
N TYR A 2 23.91 -24.70 23.41
CA TYR A 2 23.05 -23.51 23.35
C TYR A 2 22.61 -22.82 24.67
N PRO A 3 22.33 -23.51 25.79
CA PRO A 3 21.76 -22.84 26.98
C PRO A 3 22.74 -21.89 27.69
N LEU A 4 24.05 -22.14 27.65
CA LEU A 4 25.04 -21.28 28.29
C LEU A 4 25.14 -19.89 27.61
N GLN A 5 24.97 -19.86 26.30
CA GLN A 5 25.07 -18.64 25.49
C GLN A 5 23.82 -17.76 25.66
N ALA A 6 22.66 -18.38 25.87
CA ALA A 6 21.41 -17.70 26.21
C ALA A 6 21.50 -16.94 27.54
N ASP A 7 22.04 -17.59 28.57
CA ASP A 7 22.17 -17.01 29.91
C ASP A 7 23.25 -15.94 29.98
N GLN A 8 24.35 -16.09 29.23
CA GLN A 8 25.33 -15.03 29.06
C GLN A 8 24.72 -13.80 28.38
N CYS A 9 23.94 -13.99 27.31
CA CYS A 9 23.25 -12.91 26.63
C CYS A 9 22.29 -12.17 27.57
N ARG A 10 21.48 -12.90 28.35
CA ARG A 10 20.60 -12.31 29.37
C ARG A 10 21.36 -11.46 30.37
N LYS A 11 22.45 -11.98 30.95
CA LYS A 11 23.27 -11.24 31.93
C LYS A 11 23.85 -9.95 31.37
N LEU A 12 24.39 -10.01 30.14
CA LEU A 12 24.94 -8.84 29.46
C LEU A 12 23.86 -7.81 29.15
N SER A 13 22.71 -8.22 28.63
CA SER A 13 21.59 -7.31 28.35
C SER A 13 21.03 -6.68 29.62
N SER A 14 20.92 -7.43 30.73
CA SER A 14 20.49 -6.88 32.02
C SER A 14 21.50 -5.87 32.57
N SER A 15 22.80 -6.13 32.43
CA SER A 15 23.84 -5.18 32.81
C SER A 15 23.75 -3.90 31.99
N LEU A 16 23.60 -4.02 30.66
CA LEU A 16 23.41 -2.88 29.76
C LEU A 16 22.15 -2.07 30.08
N GLN A 17 21.07 -2.74 30.44
CA GLN A 17 19.83 -2.08 30.85
C GLN A 17 19.98 -1.37 32.20
N SER A 18 20.71 -1.96 33.16
CA SER A 18 20.99 -1.29 34.43
C SER A 18 21.84 -0.03 34.27
N GLN A 19 22.75 -0.02 33.29
CA GLN A 19 23.56 1.14 32.94
C GLN A 19 22.77 2.19 32.16
N ASN A 20 21.78 1.78 31.35
CA ASN A 20 20.99 2.66 30.51
C ASN A 20 19.50 2.24 30.50
N PRO A 21 18.72 2.59 31.56
CA PRO A 21 17.36 2.12 31.71
C PRO A 21 16.41 2.56 30.58
N GLY A 22 16.63 3.74 30.01
CA GLY A 22 15.78 4.30 28.97
C GLY A 22 16.08 3.82 27.53
N GLN A 23 17.15 3.04 27.30
CA GLN A 23 17.42 2.54 25.95
C GLN A 23 16.59 1.27 25.65
N PRO A 24 15.89 1.20 24.51
CA PRO A 24 15.09 0.03 24.14
C PRO A 24 15.94 -1.17 23.68
N ARG A 25 17.17 -0.94 23.21
CA ARG A 25 18.01 -1.99 22.58
C ARG A 25 18.28 -3.20 23.49
N PRO A 26 18.69 -3.05 24.76
CA PRO A 26 18.93 -4.19 25.64
C PRO A 26 17.67 -5.05 25.85
N VAL A 27 16.50 -4.41 25.92
CA VAL A 27 15.20 -5.09 26.05
C VAL A 27 14.85 -5.85 24.79
N LEU A 28 15.03 -5.24 23.62
CA LEU A 28 14.79 -5.91 22.34
C LEU A 28 15.68 -7.16 22.16
N ILE A 29 16.93 -7.13 22.65
CA ILE A 29 17.82 -8.29 22.64
C ILE A 29 17.27 -9.40 23.55
N GLN A 30 16.81 -9.06 24.76
CA GLN A 30 16.20 -10.05 25.67
C GLN A 30 14.91 -10.64 25.07
N VAL A 31 14.08 -9.82 24.43
CA VAL A 31 12.86 -10.23 23.74
C VAL A 31 13.18 -11.17 22.59
N ALA A 32 14.16 -10.85 21.74
CA ALA A 32 14.59 -11.71 20.65
C ALA A 32 15.06 -13.08 21.17
N GLN A 33 15.78 -13.08 22.30
CA GLN A 33 16.20 -14.31 22.96
C GLN A 33 15.01 -15.14 23.47
N LEU A 34 14.03 -14.50 24.13
CA LEU A 34 12.79 -15.15 24.58
C LEU A 34 11.98 -15.72 23.41
N CYS A 35 11.93 -15.04 22.27
CA CYS A 35 11.31 -15.53 21.05
C CYS A 35 11.99 -16.80 20.52
N ARG A 36 13.32 -16.87 20.56
CA ARG A 36 14.07 -18.09 20.19
C ARG A 36 13.81 -19.25 21.14
N GLU A 37 13.55 -18.96 22.41
CA GLU A 37 13.17 -19.92 23.44
C GLU A 37 11.67 -20.29 23.41
N LYS A 38 10.91 -19.79 22.42
CA LYS A 38 9.45 -19.96 22.28
C LYS A 38 8.64 -19.39 23.46
N GLN A 39 9.23 -18.49 24.25
CA GLN A 39 8.58 -17.83 25.39
C GLN A 39 7.93 -16.52 24.96
N HIS A 40 6.99 -16.59 24.00
CA HIS A 40 6.37 -15.41 23.41
C HIS A 40 5.55 -14.57 24.39
N GLY A 41 4.87 -15.20 25.36
CA GLY A 41 4.13 -14.50 26.40
C GLY A 41 5.02 -13.60 27.26
N ARG A 42 6.15 -14.14 27.76
CA ARG A 42 7.13 -13.37 28.54
C ARG A 42 7.78 -12.25 27.74
N ALA A 43 8.00 -12.48 26.44
CA ALA A 43 8.51 -11.45 25.54
C ALA A 43 7.54 -10.26 25.43
N ILE A 44 6.23 -10.52 25.30
CA ILE A 44 5.20 -9.48 25.23
C ILE A 44 5.09 -8.74 26.56
N GLU A 45 5.07 -9.45 27.69
CA GLU A 45 5.03 -8.83 29.04
C GLU A 45 6.22 -7.89 29.26
N LEU A 46 7.42 -8.29 28.85
CA LEU A 46 8.62 -7.49 28.98
C LEU A 46 8.56 -6.21 28.12
N LEU A 47 8.06 -6.31 26.88
CA LEU A 47 7.84 -5.15 26.00
C LEU A 47 6.79 -4.21 26.60
N GLN A 48 5.68 -4.75 27.12
CA GLN A 48 4.60 -3.95 27.70
C GLN A 48 5.09 -3.17 28.92
N GLN A 49 5.74 -3.83 29.88
CA GLN A 49 6.32 -3.18 31.06
C GLN A 49 7.33 -2.10 30.69
N PHE A 50 8.13 -2.30 29.65
CA PHE A 50 9.08 -1.30 29.19
C PHE A 50 8.36 -0.10 28.55
N SER A 51 7.33 -0.34 27.74
CA SER A 51 6.55 0.74 27.09
C SER A 51 5.82 1.64 28.10
N GLU A 52 5.34 1.06 29.21
CA GLU A 52 4.66 1.80 30.29
C GLU A 52 5.64 2.66 31.10
N ARG A 53 6.88 2.19 31.27
CA ARG A 53 7.93 2.93 32.00
C ARG A 53 8.63 3.98 31.15
N HIS A 54 8.68 3.80 29.83
CA HIS A 54 9.39 4.66 28.89
C HIS A 54 8.48 5.09 27.73
N PRO A 55 7.59 6.08 27.96
CA PRO A 55 6.69 6.60 26.94
C PRO A 55 7.43 7.12 25.70
N GLU A 56 8.65 7.66 25.85
CA GLU A 56 9.46 8.15 24.73
C GLU A 56 9.85 7.06 23.72
N SER A 57 9.96 5.81 24.17
CA SER A 57 10.31 4.66 23.33
C SER A 57 9.10 3.77 23.01
N ALA A 58 7.91 4.14 23.49
CA ALA A 58 6.73 3.30 23.44
C ALA A 58 6.28 2.98 22.00
N SER A 59 6.41 3.92 21.05
CA SER A 59 6.01 3.69 19.66
C SER A 59 6.83 2.58 18.99
N GLY A 60 8.16 2.62 19.09
CA GLY A 60 9.05 1.58 18.56
C GLY A 60 8.87 0.22 19.24
N ILE A 61 8.58 0.22 20.55
CA ILE A 61 8.33 -1.00 21.32
C ILE A 61 6.98 -1.63 20.93
N LYS A 62 5.92 -0.82 20.78
CA LYS A 62 4.61 -1.27 20.30
C LYS A 62 4.68 -1.82 18.87
N LEU A 63 5.49 -1.22 17.98
CA LEU A 63 5.76 -1.78 16.65
C LEU A 63 6.36 -3.20 16.74
N THR A 64 7.32 -3.39 17.64
CA THR A 64 7.93 -4.71 17.87
C THR A 64 6.91 -5.70 18.43
N MET A 65 6.05 -5.28 19.36
CA MET A 65 4.95 -6.10 19.88
C MET A 65 4.00 -6.54 18.77
N ALA A 66 3.60 -5.61 17.88
CA ALA A 66 2.75 -5.93 16.74
C ALA A 66 3.40 -6.94 15.80
N GLN A 67 4.69 -6.76 15.46
CA GLN A 67 5.45 -7.73 14.66
C GLN A 67 5.48 -9.11 15.32
N LEU A 68 5.67 -9.17 16.64
CA LEU A 68 5.67 -10.42 17.39
C LEU A 68 4.30 -11.11 17.39
N TYR A 69 3.21 -10.35 17.43
CA TYR A 69 1.86 -10.90 17.28
C TYR A 69 1.62 -11.44 15.86
N LEU A 70 2.11 -10.75 14.82
CA LEU A 70 2.01 -11.23 13.43
C LEU A 70 2.76 -12.54 13.21
N VAL A 71 3.97 -12.69 13.77
CA VAL A 71 4.74 -13.94 13.70
C VAL A 71 4.01 -15.11 14.38
N GLN A 72 3.18 -14.83 15.40
CA GLN A 72 2.34 -15.81 16.07
C GLN A 72 1.02 -16.09 15.34
N GLY A 73 0.71 -15.37 14.27
CA GLY A 73 -0.57 -15.45 13.56
C GLY A 73 -1.71 -14.71 14.26
N HIS A 74 -1.45 -13.91 15.29
CA HIS A 74 -2.45 -13.11 15.99
C HIS A 74 -2.64 -11.75 15.30
N VAL A 75 -3.19 -11.76 14.08
CA VAL A 75 -3.33 -10.56 13.23
C VAL A 75 -4.22 -9.49 13.87
N THR A 76 -5.33 -9.87 14.48
CA THR A 76 -6.25 -8.93 15.15
C THR A 76 -5.56 -8.16 16.28
N LYS A 77 -4.86 -8.87 17.19
CA LYS A 77 -4.08 -8.25 18.26
C LYS A 77 -2.98 -7.34 17.74
N ALA A 78 -2.32 -7.73 16.64
CA ALA A 78 -1.31 -6.87 16.01
C ALA A 78 -1.94 -5.56 15.53
N CYS A 79 -3.12 -5.62 14.92
CA CYS A 79 -3.85 -4.44 14.46
C CYS A 79 -4.25 -3.53 15.63
N ASP A 80 -4.71 -4.09 16.75
CA ASP A 80 -5.06 -3.32 17.95
C ASP A 80 -3.84 -2.56 18.51
N VAL A 81 -2.70 -3.24 18.60
CA VAL A 81 -1.45 -2.63 19.05
C VAL A 81 -1.02 -1.50 18.11
N LEU A 82 -1.09 -1.71 16.80
CA LEU A 82 -0.74 -0.69 15.81
C LEU A 82 -1.67 0.52 15.87
N ARG A 83 -2.97 0.31 16.05
CA ARG A 83 -3.97 1.38 16.23
C ARG A 83 -3.73 2.19 17.51
N SER A 84 -3.13 1.59 18.54
CA SER A 84 -2.76 2.28 19.79
C SER A 84 -1.55 3.22 19.67
N ILE A 85 -0.89 3.27 18.50
CA ILE A 85 0.26 4.15 18.24
C ILE A 85 -0.23 5.43 17.55
N GLU A 86 -0.56 6.44 18.34
CA GLU A 86 -1.09 7.72 17.83
C GLU A 86 -0.14 8.41 16.84
N GLU A 87 1.18 8.33 17.08
CA GLU A 87 2.23 8.93 16.25
C GLU A 87 2.18 8.49 14.78
N PHE A 88 1.74 7.25 14.53
CA PHE A 88 1.74 6.66 13.19
C PHE A 88 0.32 6.41 12.66
N LYS A 89 -0.72 6.66 13.44
CA LYS A 89 -2.11 6.30 13.13
C LYS A 89 -2.56 6.76 11.74
N HIS A 90 -2.22 8.00 11.36
CA HIS A 90 -2.64 8.59 10.09
C HIS A 90 -1.56 8.57 9.02
N LYS A 91 -0.40 7.94 9.25
CA LYS A 91 0.63 7.80 8.21
C LYS A 91 0.17 6.79 7.16
N SER A 92 0.38 7.12 5.89
CA SER A 92 0.02 6.26 4.75
C SER A 92 0.56 4.83 4.87
N GLY A 93 1.79 4.67 5.37
CA GLY A 93 2.39 3.35 5.60
C GLY A 93 1.63 2.52 6.67
N MET A 94 1.15 3.16 7.73
CA MET A 94 0.37 2.48 8.78
C MET A 94 -1.02 2.08 8.26
N ILE A 95 -1.68 2.98 7.54
CA ILE A 95 -2.98 2.74 6.91
C ILE A 95 -2.89 1.55 5.95
N SER A 96 -1.89 1.57 5.06
CA SER A 96 -1.65 0.48 4.09
C SER A 96 -1.40 -0.86 4.78
N ALA A 97 -0.59 -0.88 5.84
CA ALA A 97 -0.35 -2.10 6.62
C ALA A 97 -1.63 -2.63 7.26
N LEU A 98 -2.39 -1.77 7.96
CA LEU A 98 -3.67 -2.12 8.60
C LEU A 98 -4.68 -2.68 7.59
N VAL A 99 -4.89 -1.98 6.47
CA VAL A 99 -5.80 -2.43 5.41
C VAL A 99 -5.37 -3.80 4.86
N THR A 100 -4.07 -4.00 4.63
CA THR A 100 -3.54 -5.28 4.13
C THR A 100 -3.79 -6.41 5.12
N MET A 101 -3.59 -6.16 6.42
CA MET A 101 -3.83 -7.15 7.48
C MET A 101 -5.31 -7.48 7.62
N TYR A 102 -6.21 -6.49 7.64
CA TYR A 102 -7.65 -6.74 7.67
C TYR A 102 -8.15 -7.47 6.42
N SER A 103 -7.58 -7.15 5.26
CA SER A 103 -7.88 -7.84 4.00
C SER A 103 -7.47 -9.31 4.03
N HIS A 104 -6.35 -9.62 4.69
CA HIS A 104 -5.89 -11.00 4.88
C HIS A 104 -6.84 -11.80 5.78
N GLU A 105 -7.41 -11.17 6.81
CA GLU A 105 -8.41 -11.77 7.70
C GLU A 105 -9.83 -11.74 7.14
N GLU A 106 -10.01 -11.30 5.89
CA GLU A 106 -11.32 -11.10 5.24
C GLU A 106 -12.26 -10.12 5.97
N ASP A 107 -11.74 -9.33 6.92
CA ASP A 107 -12.48 -8.30 7.64
C ASP A 107 -12.50 -6.98 6.85
N ILE A 108 -13.35 -6.96 5.82
CA ILE A 108 -13.46 -5.83 4.89
C ILE A 108 -14.07 -4.61 5.58
N ASP A 109 -14.95 -4.80 6.56
CA ASP A 109 -15.57 -3.70 7.31
C ASP A 109 -14.53 -2.93 8.13
N SER A 110 -13.65 -3.65 8.85
CA SER A 110 -12.55 -3.01 9.59
C SER A 110 -11.57 -2.31 8.66
N ALA A 111 -11.27 -2.87 7.47
CA ALA A 111 -10.41 -2.21 6.49
C ALA A 111 -11.03 -0.89 5.99
N ILE A 112 -12.34 -0.88 5.71
CA ILE A 112 -13.06 0.33 5.28
C ILE A 112 -13.10 1.37 6.39
N ASP A 113 -13.28 0.95 7.65
CA ASP A 113 -13.26 1.87 8.78
C ASP A 113 -11.89 2.55 8.95
N VAL A 114 -10.79 1.83 8.73
CA VAL A 114 -9.44 2.43 8.72
C VAL A 114 -9.32 3.51 7.64
N PHE A 115 -9.80 3.24 6.42
CA PHE A 115 -9.82 4.25 5.36
C PHE A 115 -10.67 5.45 5.74
N LYS A 116 -11.85 5.24 6.31
CA LYS A 116 -12.77 6.31 6.71
C LYS A 116 -12.13 7.23 7.76
N GLN A 117 -11.58 6.67 8.82
CA GLN A 117 -10.89 7.45 9.87
C GLN A 117 -9.74 8.28 9.29
N ALA A 118 -8.95 7.67 8.40
CA ALA A 118 -7.84 8.38 7.76
C ALA A 118 -8.34 9.51 6.83
N ILE A 119 -9.36 9.27 6.01
CA ILE A 119 -9.95 10.27 5.11
C ILE A 119 -10.49 11.46 5.92
N GLU A 120 -11.21 11.20 7.02
CA GLU A 120 -11.75 12.23 7.91
C GLU A 120 -10.64 13.09 8.52
N HIS A 121 -9.54 12.46 8.99
CA HIS A 121 -8.38 13.17 9.51
C HIS A 121 -7.73 14.08 8.45
N TYR A 122 -7.43 13.53 7.28
CA TYR A 122 -6.84 14.30 6.18
C TYR A 122 -7.76 15.40 5.66
N GLN A 123 -9.08 15.20 5.72
CA GLN A 123 -10.04 16.25 5.39
C GLN A 123 -9.96 17.39 6.41
N SER A 124 -9.86 17.08 7.72
CA SER A 124 -9.75 18.11 8.75
C SER A 124 -8.45 18.91 8.71
N GLU A 125 -7.31 18.28 8.40
CA GLU A 125 -6.02 18.96 8.36
C GLU A 125 -5.72 19.64 7.01
N GLN A 126 -5.95 18.93 5.90
CA GLN A 126 -5.51 19.32 4.56
C GLN A 126 -6.48 18.86 3.48
N THR A 127 -7.71 19.40 3.52
CA THR A 127 -8.73 19.15 2.50
C THR A 127 -8.17 19.43 1.10
N GLY A 128 -8.30 18.46 0.20
CA GLY A 128 -7.89 18.62 -1.21
C GLY A 128 -6.39 18.45 -1.47
N SER A 129 -5.59 18.09 -0.46
CA SER A 129 -4.20 17.69 -0.67
C SER A 129 -4.10 16.47 -1.59
N ALA A 130 -3.00 16.34 -2.34
CA ALA A 130 -2.76 15.19 -3.20
C ALA A 130 -2.81 13.85 -2.43
N ALA A 131 -2.35 13.84 -1.17
CA ALA A 131 -2.42 12.69 -0.28
C ALA A 131 -3.87 12.32 0.08
N HIS A 132 -4.71 13.30 0.41
CA HIS A 132 -6.14 13.08 0.67
C HIS A 132 -6.85 12.51 -0.57
N LEU A 133 -6.63 13.10 -1.75
CA LEU A 133 -7.24 12.62 -3.00
C LEU A 133 -6.78 11.19 -3.33
N ALA A 134 -5.48 10.90 -3.20
CA ALA A 134 -4.95 9.56 -3.42
C ALA A 134 -5.56 8.53 -2.45
N LEU A 135 -5.72 8.88 -1.18
CA LEU A 135 -6.32 8.01 -0.17
C LEU A 135 -7.79 7.70 -0.48
N VAL A 136 -8.58 8.70 -0.90
CA VAL A 136 -9.99 8.49 -1.29
C VAL A 136 -10.10 7.59 -2.51
N ARG A 137 -9.24 7.77 -3.52
CA ARG A 137 -9.21 6.88 -4.69
C ARG A 137 -8.85 5.45 -4.31
N GLU A 138 -7.87 5.27 -3.42
CA GLU A 138 -7.48 3.94 -2.96
C GLU A 138 -8.60 3.25 -2.17
N ALA A 139 -9.29 4.00 -1.29
CA ALA A 139 -10.46 3.50 -0.57
C ALA A 139 -11.59 3.07 -1.53
N ALA A 140 -11.86 3.85 -2.58
CA ALA A 140 -12.85 3.49 -3.59
C ALA A 140 -12.45 2.24 -4.38
N ASN A 141 -11.19 2.14 -4.82
CA ASN A 141 -10.65 0.94 -5.48
C ASN A 141 -10.80 -0.30 -4.59
N PHE A 142 -10.48 -0.16 -3.31
CA PHE A 142 -10.64 -1.21 -2.32
C PHE A 142 -12.10 -1.68 -2.24
N LYS A 143 -13.04 -0.75 -2.07
CA LYS A 143 -14.48 -1.05 -2.04
C LYS A 143 -14.97 -1.72 -3.33
N LEU A 144 -14.48 -1.30 -4.51
CA LEU A 144 -14.82 -1.94 -5.79
C LEU A 144 -14.33 -3.39 -5.85
N LYS A 145 -13.09 -3.64 -5.40
CA LYS A 145 -12.48 -4.98 -5.39
C LYS A 145 -13.26 -5.97 -4.52
N TYR A 146 -13.79 -5.53 -3.38
CA TYR A 146 -14.57 -6.36 -2.46
C TYR A 146 -16.09 -6.26 -2.65
N GLY A 147 -16.55 -5.77 -3.81
CA GLY A 147 -17.97 -5.83 -4.19
C GLY A 147 -18.87 -4.73 -3.64
N ARG A 148 -18.34 -3.75 -2.88
CA ARG A 148 -19.08 -2.60 -2.34
C ARG A 148 -19.22 -1.47 -3.35
N LYS A 149 -19.76 -1.81 -4.52
CA LYS A 149 -19.84 -0.94 -5.70
C LYS A 149 -20.61 0.37 -5.42
N LYS A 150 -21.73 0.29 -4.71
CA LYS A 150 -22.57 1.48 -4.43
C LYS A 150 -21.85 2.52 -3.58
N GLU A 151 -21.16 2.08 -2.53
CA GLU A 151 -20.38 2.96 -1.66
C GLU A 151 -19.19 3.56 -2.42
N ALA A 152 -18.48 2.75 -3.21
CA ALA A 152 -17.37 3.23 -4.02
C ALA A 152 -17.81 4.29 -5.05
N ILE A 153 -18.96 4.09 -5.71
CA ILE A 153 -19.52 5.06 -6.65
C ILE A 153 -19.83 6.37 -5.92
N SER A 154 -20.49 6.31 -4.75
CA SER A 154 -20.79 7.50 -3.95
C SER A 154 -19.53 8.29 -3.60
N ASP A 155 -18.47 7.59 -3.17
CA ASP A 155 -17.19 8.23 -2.82
C ASP A 155 -16.52 8.88 -4.04
N LEU A 156 -16.49 8.18 -5.18
CA LEU A 156 -15.92 8.68 -6.43
C LEU A 156 -16.72 9.86 -7.01
N GLU A 157 -18.05 9.86 -6.88
CA GLU A 157 -18.89 10.99 -7.29
C GLU A 157 -18.61 12.24 -6.44
N GLN A 158 -18.45 12.08 -5.14
CA GLN A 158 -18.08 13.19 -4.25
C GLN A 158 -16.69 13.73 -4.61
N LEU A 159 -15.74 12.84 -4.94
CA LEU A 159 -14.41 13.20 -5.38
C LEU A 159 -14.43 13.97 -6.71
N TRP A 160 -15.18 13.48 -7.69
CA TRP A 160 -15.31 14.11 -9.01
C TRP A 160 -16.01 15.48 -8.93
N LYS A 161 -17.04 15.63 -8.10
CA LYS A 161 -17.70 16.94 -7.87
C LYS A 161 -16.74 17.99 -7.32
N ARG A 162 -15.76 17.58 -6.52
CA ARG A 162 -14.73 18.48 -5.96
C ARG A 162 -13.64 18.79 -6.97
N ASN A 163 -13.32 17.86 -7.87
CA ASN A 163 -12.30 18.04 -8.90
C ASN A 163 -12.74 17.41 -10.23
N THR A 164 -13.48 18.18 -11.03
CA THR A 164 -14.04 17.71 -12.31
C THR A 164 -12.99 17.54 -13.41
N ASN A 165 -11.78 18.07 -13.21
CA ASN A 165 -10.68 18.00 -14.18
C ASN A 165 -9.82 16.73 -14.03
N ASP A 166 -10.11 15.91 -13.02
CA ASP A 166 -9.35 14.70 -12.76
C ASP A 166 -9.82 13.51 -13.61
N ILE A 167 -9.08 13.29 -14.69
CA ILE A 167 -9.28 12.21 -15.66
C ILE A 167 -9.25 10.83 -14.97
N HIS A 168 -8.37 10.62 -13.98
CA HIS A 168 -8.24 9.32 -13.33
C HIS A 168 -9.49 8.97 -12.52
N THR A 169 -10.03 9.94 -11.76
CA THR A 169 -11.29 9.73 -11.02
C THR A 169 -12.45 9.50 -11.97
N LEU A 170 -12.52 10.23 -13.10
CA LEU A 170 -13.56 10.03 -14.11
C LEU A 170 -13.49 8.62 -14.72
N ALA A 171 -12.30 8.14 -15.08
CA ALA A 171 -12.10 6.79 -15.61
C ALA A 171 -12.49 5.70 -14.59
N GLN A 172 -12.11 5.88 -13.32
CA GLN A 172 -12.52 4.99 -12.23
C GLN A 172 -14.03 5.00 -12.02
N LEU A 173 -14.65 6.17 -12.06
CA LEU A 173 -16.10 6.33 -11.90
C LEU A 173 -16.87 5.66 -13.04
N ILE A 174 -16.40 5.78 -14.29
CA ILE A 174 -16.99 5.08 -15.45
C ILE A 174 -16.82 3.57 -15.33
N SER A 175 -15.65 3.10 -14.92
CA SER A 175 -15.40 1.68 -14.68
C SER A 175 -16.34 1.13 -13.59
N ALA A 176 -16.49 1.87 -12.48
CA ALA A 176 -17.41 1.53 -11.40
C ALA A 176 -18.87 1.50 -11.87
N TYR A 177 -19.29 2.52 -12.62
CA TYR A 177 -20.65 2.61 -13.18
C TYR A 177 -20.91 1.53 -14.22
N SER A 178 -19.94 1.13 -15.04
CA SER A 178 -20.10 0.03 -16.00
C SER A 178 -20.57 -1.28 -15.35
N LEU A 179 -20.18 -1.49 -14.07
CA LEU A 179 -20.57 -2.67 -13.29
C LEU A 179 -21.96 -2.59 -12.64
N VAL A 180 -22.65 -1.44 -12.69
CA VAL A 180 -23.92 -1.17 -11.98
C VAL A 180 -24.99 -0.55 -12.89
N ASP A 181 -24.62 0.46 -13.68
CA ASP A 181 -25.47 1.25 -14.57
C ASP A 181 -24.70 1.68 -15.82
N THR A 182 -24.94 0.96 -16.92
CA THR A 182 -24.29 1.18 -18.21
C THR A 182 -24.67 2.50 -18.87
N GLU A 183 -25.87 3.03 -18.59
CA GLU A 183 -26.34 4.28 -19.19
C GLU A 183 -25.64 5.48 -18.55
N LYS A 184 -25.49 5.47 -17.23
CA LYS A 184 -24.67 6.48 -16.54
C LYS A 184 -23.20 6.42 -16.97
N ALA A 185 -22.63 5.22 -17.13
CA ALA A 185 -21.27 5.07 -17.62
C ALA A 185 -21.08 5.73 -19.01
N LYS A 186 -22.02 5.52 -19.95
CA LYS A 186 -22.01 6.18 -21.27
C LYS A 186 -22.18 7.69 -21.20
N SER A 187 -22.96 8.19 -20.24
CA SER A 187 -23.13 9.63 -20.08
C SER A 187 -21.82 10.29 -19.61
N LEU A 188 -21.14 9.65 -18.65
CA LEU A 188 -19.87 10.11 -18.11
C LEU A 188 -18.71 9.96 -19.09
N SER A 189 -18.74 8.93 -19.97
CA SER A 189 -17.69 8.76 -20.99
C SER A 189 -17.62 9.90 -21.98
N LYS A 190 -18.69 10.68 -22.16
CA LYS A 190 -18.68 11.90 -22.99
C LYS A 190 -17.81 13.02 -22.41
N HIS A 191 -17.53 12.96 -21.11
CA HIS A 191 -16.67 13.91 -20.41
C HIS A 191 -15.18 13.52 -20.45
N LEU A 192 -14.81 12.35 -20.99
CA LEU A 192 -13.41 12.06 -21.24
C LEU A 192 -12.87 12.96 -22.36
N PRO A 193 -11.66 13.51 -22.22
CA PRO A 193 -11.01 14.21 -23.33
C PRO A 193 -10.73 13.20 -24.46
N SER A 194 -10.83 13.65 -25.73
CA SER A 194 -10.66 12.80 -26.90
C SER A 194 -9.29 12.10 -26.87
N ALA A 195 -9.21 10.88 -27.41
CA ALA A 195 -7.95 10.14 -27.54
C ALA A 195 -6.85 10.96 -28.22
N ASP A 196 -7.22 11.86 -29.15
CA ASP A 196 -6.30 12.76 -29.86
C ASP A 196 -5.59 13.76 -28.94
N THR A 197 -6.21 14.13 -27.81
CA THR A 197 -5.62 15.06 -26.83
C THR A 197 -4.73 14.35 -25.80
N MET A 198 -4.83 13.02 -25.71
CA MET A 198 -4.02 12.17 -24.81
C MET A 198 -2.94 11.38 -25.54
N ALA A 199 -2.92 11.43 -26.88
CA ALA A 199 -1.79 10.96 -27.65
C ALA A 199 -0.57 11.78 -27.23
N LEU A 200 0.35 11.16 -26.49
CA LEU A 200 1.75 11.56 -26.55
C LEU A 200 2.08 11.62 -28.03
N ASN A 201 2.52 12.78 -28.52
CA ASN A 201 3.15 12.90 -29.83
C ASN A 201 4.45 12.11 -29.79
N VAL A 202 4.35 10.78 -29.74
CA VAL A 202 5.46 9.87 -29.89
C VAL A 202 5.70 9.82 -31.37
N ASP A 203 6.71 10.56 -31.81
CA ASP A 203 7.26 10.41 -33.14
C ASP A 203 7.83 8.98 -33.23
N VAL A 204 7.06 8.12 -33.90
CA VAL A 204 7.40 6.71 -34.09
C VAL A 204 8.72 6.60 -34.87
N ASP A 205 8.99 7.54 -35.80
CA ASP A 205 10.23 7.57 -36.58
C ASP A 205 11.43 7.99 -35.72
N GLU A 206 11.24 8.89 -34.74
CA GLU A 206 12.31 9.27 -33.80
C GLU A 206 12.61 8.16 -32.79
N LEU A 207 11.59 7.41 -32.35
CA LEU A 207 11.76 6.26 -31.45
C LEU A 207 12.45 5.08 -32.15
N GLU A 208 12.12 4.82 -33.42
CA GLU A 208 12.78 3.78 -34.24
C GLU A 208 14.23 4.14 -34.60
N ASN A 209 14.57 5.42 -34.67
CA ASN A 209 15.93 5.92 -34.94
C ASN A 209 16.76 6.22 -33.68
N SER A 210 16.20 6.01 -32.49
CA SER A 210 16.92 6.18 -31.23
C SER A 210 18.03 5.13 -31.09
N HIS A 211 19.26 5.60 -30.88
CA HIS A 211 20.51 4.83 -30.95
C HIS A 211 20.71 3.79 -29.82
N GLY A 212 19.66 3.43 -29.08
CA GLY A 212 19.71 2.50 -27.94
C GLY A 212 19.20 1.08 -28.23
N ALA A 213 18.45 0.86 -29.32
CA ALA A 213 17.88 -0.46 -29.65
C ALA A 213 18.65 -1.13 -30.79
N THR A 214 19.91 -1.52 -30.53
CA THR A 214 20.66 -2.40 -31.43
C THR A 214 20.15 -3.85 -31.35
N TYR A 215 18.89 -4.07 -31.72
CA TYR A 215 18.45 -5.40 -32.15
C TYR A 215 18.74 -5.53 -33.65
N VAL A 216 19.82 -6.26 -33.93
CA VAL A 216 20.27 -6.64 -35.26
C VAL A 216 19.14 -7.39 -35.99
N ARG A 217 18.32 -6.68 -36.75
CA ARG A 217 17.48 -7.29 -37.78
C ARG A 217 18.36 -7.48 -39.01
N LYS A 218 18.91 -8.68 -39.16
CA LYS A 218 19.57 -9.11 -40.41
C LYS A 218 18.60 -8.87 -41.56
N LYS A 219 18.93 -7.90 -42.43
CA LYS A 219 18.25 -7.69 -43.70
C LYS A 219 18.39 -8.95 -44.55
N ALA A 220 17.27 -9.57 -44.92
CA ALA A 220 17.24 -10.52 -46.03
C ALA A 220 17.56 -9.76 -47.33
N PRO A 221 18.37 -10.32 -48.24
CA PRO A 221 18.80 -9.61 -49.42
C PRO A 221 17.66 -9.43 -50.41
N LYS A 222 17.64 -8.23 -50.99
CA LYS A 222 16.82 -7.79 -52.11
C LYS A 222 17.14 -8.66 -53.33
N VAL A 223 16.16 -9.41 -53.86
CA VAL A 223 16.26 -10.02 -55.19
C VAL A 223 15.46 -9.15 -56.14
N THR A 224 16.17 -8.31 -56.89
CA THR A 224 15.72 -7.69 -58.15
C THR A 224 15.88 -8.69 -59.28
N GLY A 225 14.86 -8.82 -60.14
CA GLY A 225 14.98 -9.54 -61.42
C GLY A 225 13.63 -9.77 -62.10
N GLU A 226 13.43 -9.07 -63.21
CA GLU A 226 12.27 -9.02 -64.11
C GLU A 226 11.80 -10.38 -64.66
N ASN A 227 10.51 -10.52 -64.95
CA ASN A 227 10.02 -10.64 -66.34
C ASN A 227 8.48 -10.74 -66.41
N LEU A 228 7.89 -9.92 -67.29
CA LEU A 228 6.52 -10.04 -67.80
C LEU A 228 6.32 -11.38 -68.53
N PRO A 229 5.07 -11.83 -68.69
CA PRO A 229 4.46 -11.73 -70.02
C PRO A 229 3.02 -11.18 -70.02
N LYS A 230 2.70 -10.52 -71.14
CA LYS A 230 1.35 -10.15 -71.60
C LYS A 230 0.62 -11.39 -72.15
N GLU A 231 -0.69 -11.47 -71.92
CA GLU A 231 -1.73 -11.90 -72.89
C GLU A 231 -3.04 -11.20 -72.43
N ALA A 232 -3.57 -10.24 -73.20
CA ALA A 232 -4.45 -10.38 -74.37
C ALA A 232 -5.93 -10.50 -73.98
N GLY A 233 -6.65 -9.41 -74.27
CA GLY A 233 -8.09 -9.19 -74.21
C GLY A 233 -8.35 -7.80 -74.75
#